data_AF-A0A2K3JC52-F1
#
_entry.id   AF-A0A2K3JC52-F1
#
_cell.length_a   1.000
_cell.length_b   1.000
_cell.length_c   1.000
_cell.angle_alpha   90.00
_cell.angle_beta   90.00
_cell.angle_gamma   90.00
#
_symmetry.space_group_name_H-M   'P 1'
#
loop_
_entity.id
_entity.type
_entity.pdbx_description
1 polymer ?
#
loop_
_entity_poly.entity_id
_entity_poly.type
_entity_poly.pdbx_seq_one_letter_code
_entity_poly.pdbx_strand_id
1 'polypeptide(L)'
;MDDYEIVRQFVLNGGSYFGVDGGASYATSYRLGLFDGVLSADCNGSGDWLLEMNVNRNSTSPDLSDEPETYTVFYEASGYFIADNMTGIIPICTYTDSGFAGMIAFEYGNGTVFLSSPHPEYEEGSMRDGTDFWDSNPDPDSEWDFMLKICQWLLDESP
;
A
#
# COMPACT_ATOMS: atom_id res chain seq x y z
N MET A 1 -11.29 -15.81 20.97
CA MET A 1 -10.88 -14.88 19.91
C MET A 1 -9.69 -15.53 19.25
N ASP A 2 -9.71 -15.73 17.93
CA ASP A 2 -8.50 -16.12 17.20
C ASP A 2 -7.66 -14.88 16.89
N ASP A 3 -6.42 -15.09 16.42
CA ASP A 3 -5.48 -14.01 16.15
C ASP A 3 -6.01 -13.04 15.07
N TYR A 4 -6.79 -13.52 14.11
CA TYR A 4 -7.36 -12.70 13.04
C TYR A 4 -8.46 -11.78 13.55
N GLU A 5 -9.31 -12.29 14.43
CA GLU A 5 -10.31 -11.49 15.13
C GLU A 5 -9.66 -10.47 16.07
N ILE A 6 -8.52 -10.78 16.71
CA ILE A 6 -7.75 -9.79 17.49
C ILE A 6 -7.33 -8.61 16.64
N VAL A 7 -6.73 -8.86 15.48
CA VAL A 7 -6.31 -7.78 14.57
C VAL A 7 -7.50 -7.02 14.02
N ARG A 8 -8.56 -7.71 13.58
CA ARG A 8 -9.79 -7.05 13.11
C ARG A 8 -10.42 -6.17 14.18
N GLN A 9 -10.56 -6.66 15.41
CA GLN A 9 -11.12 -5.87 16.51
C GLN A 9 -10.22 -4.70 16.89
N PHE A 10 -8.89 -4.85 16.82
CA PHE A 10 -7.98 -3.73 17.02
C PHE A 10 -8.27 -2.61 16.01
N VAL A 11 -8.33 -2.93 14.72
CA VAL A 11 -8.61 -1.93 13.67
C VAL A 11 -10.03 -1.37 13.81
N LEU A 12 -11.03 -2.24 13.97
CA LEU A 12 -12.44 -1.85 14.12
C LEU A 12 -12.66 -0.82 15.25
N ASN A 13 -11.87 -0.91 16.32
CA ASN A 13 -11.98 -0.05 17.50
C ASN A 13 -11.11 1.22 17.45
N GLY A 14 -10.50 1.55 16.29
CA GLY A 14 -9.68 2.74 16.13
C GLY A 14 -8.17 2.47 16.04
N GLY A 15 -7.75 1.22 15.86
CA GLY A 15 -6.38 0.92 15.48
C GLY A 15 -6.17 1.10 13.97
N SER A 16 -4.93 1.36 13.55
CA SER A 16 -4.59 1.44 12.12
C SER A 16 -3.80 0.22 11.65
N TYR A 17 -3.92 -0.12 10.37
CA TYR A 17 -3.17 -1.22 9.75
C TYR A 17 -2.37 -0.72 8.54
N PHE A 18 -1.06 -0.97 8.55
CA PHE A 18 -0.17 -0.74 7.41
C PHE A 18 0.36 -2.10 6.95
N GLY A 19 -0.03 -2.53 5.75
CA GLY A 19 0.42 -3.80 5.17
C GLY A 19 1.19 -3.59 3.87
N VAL A 20 2.34 -4.24 3.75
CA VAL A 20 3.10 -4.33 2.49
C VAL A 20 3.23 -5.79 2.08
N ASP A 21 3.10 -6.08 0.79
CA ASP A 21 3.25 -7.39 0.16
C ASP A 21 2.54 -8.52 0.94
N GLY A 22 3.28 -9.38 1.65
CA GLY A 22 2.75 -10.44 2.49
C GLY A 22 1.75 -9.92 3.51
N GLY A 23 2.00 -8.76 4.12
CA GLY A 23 1.09 -8.08 5.04
C GLY A 23 -0.15 -7.51 4.35
N ALA A 24 -0.02 -7.02 3.12
CA ALA A 24 -1.16 -6.53 2.34
C ALA A 24 -2.08 -7.68 1.88
N SER A 25 -1.49 -8.76 1.35
CA SER A 25 -2.23 -9.97 0.99
C SER A 25 -2.93 -10.58 2.19
N TYR A 26 -2.31 -10.50 3.38
CA TYR A 26 -2.91 -10.96 4.64
C TYR A 26 -4.16 -10.19 5.06
N ALA A 27 -4.29 -8.93 4.64
CA ALA A 27 -5.44 -8.08 4.98
C ALA A 27 -6.71 -8.39 4.16
N THR A 28 -6.57 -9.13 3.06
CA THR A 28 -7.68 -9.46 2.15
C THR A 28 -8.71 -10.41 2.76
N SER A 29 -9.84 -10.57 2.09
CA SER A 29 -10.99 -11.41 2.48
C SER A 29 -10.63 -12.86 2.83
N TYR A 30 -9.54 -13.40 2.28
CA TYR A 30 -9.10 -14.76 2.54
C TYR A 30 -8.50 -14.96 3.94
N ARG A 31 -8.03 -13.90 4.61
CA ARG A 31 -7.36 -13.98 5.92
C ARG A 31 -7.98 -13.03 6.93
N LEU A 32 -7.46 -11.82 7.09
CA LEU A 32 -8.00 -10.90 8.09
C LEU A 32 -9.39 -10.41 7.70
N GLY A 33 -9.67 -10.22 6.40
CA GLY A 33 -10.95 -9.66 5.97
C GLY A 33 -11.14 -8.20 6.35
N LEU A 34 -10.03 -7.44 6.37
CA LEU A 34 -10.08 -5.97 6.46
C LEU A 34 -10.53 -5.39 5.12
N PHE A 35 -9.96 -5.91 4.03
CA PHE A 35 -10.38 -5.58 2.66
C PHE A 35 -11.29 -6.69 2.11
N ASP A 36 -12.55 -6.37 1.84
CA ASP A 36 -13.52 -7.31 1.22
C ASP A 36 -13.32 -7.42 -0.30
N GLY A 37 -12.10 -7.80 -0.66
CA GLY A 37 -11.66 -8.01 -2.02
C GLY A 37 -10.50 -9.00 -2.05
N VAL A 38 -9.82 -9.02 -3.19
CA VAL A 38 -8.67 -9.90 -3.44
C VAL A 38 -7.48 -9.10 -3.93
N LEU A 39 -6.29 -9.66 -3.72
CA LEU A 39 -5.07 -9.27 -4.41
C LEU A 39 -4.91 -10.20 -5.62
N SER A 40 -4.99 -9.63 -6.83
CA SER A 40 -4.83 -10.38 -8.08
C SER A 40 -3.43 -10.13 -8.63
N ALA A 41 -2.81 -11.16 -9.22
CA ALA A 41 -1.51 -11.02 -9.87
C ALA A 41 -1.57 -9.96 -10.98
N ASP A 42 -0.56 -9.08 -11.01
CA ASP A 42 -0.46 -8.05 -12.02
C ASP A 42 0.04 -8.61 -13.38
N CYS A 43 -0.25 -7.91 -14.47
CA CYS A 43 0.15 -8.32 -15.82
C CYS A 43 1.67 -8.24 -16.06
N ASN A 44 2.39 -7.53 -15.20
CA ASN A 44 3.84 -7.41 -15.24
C ASN A 44 4.56 -8.75 -14.95
N GLY A 45 3.94 -9.66 -14.18
CA GLY A 45 4.44 -11.01 -13.96
C GLY A 45 5.20 -11.17 -12.63
N SER A 46 6.05 -12.20 -12.54
CA SER A 46 6.60 -12.72 -11.27
C SER A 46 8.09 -12.44 -11.05
N GLY A 47 8.59 -11.28 -11.49
CA GLY A 47 9.99 -10.91 -11.29
C GLY A 47 10.11 -9.62 -10.50
N ASP A 48 11.36 -9.13 -10.42
CA ASP A 48 11.74 -8.07 -9.50
C ASP A 48 12.41 -6.92 -10.25
N TRP A 49 11.85 -5.71 -10.16
CA TRP A 49 12.39 -4.51 -10.79
C TRP A 49 11.75 -3.24 -10.22
N LEU A 50 12.35 -2.09 -10.54
CA LEU A 50 11.76 -0.78 -10.29
C LEU A 50 10.75 -0.44 -11.39
N LEU A 51 9.53 -0.06 -11.01
CA LEU A 51 8.53 0.43 -11.95
C LEU A 51 7.90 1.73 -11.48
N GLU A 52 7.42 2.52 -12.45
CA GLU A 52 6.73 3.77 -12.18
C GLU A 52 5.22 3.53 -11.92
N MET A 53 4.70 4.16 -10.86
CA MET A 53 3.29 4.16 -10.50
C MET A 53 2.73 5.58 -10.44
N ASN A 54 1.48 5.78 -10.88
CA ASN A 54 0.80 7.06 -10.79
C ASN A 54 0.25 7.29 -9.38
N VAL A 55 0.49 8.48 -8.81
CA VAL A 55 -0.07 8.91 -7.53
C VAL A 55 -1.46 9.53 -7.74
N ASN A 56 -2.43 9.14 -6.91
CA ASN A 56 -3.75 9.76 -6.90
C ASN A 56 -3.73 11.11 -6.16
N ARG A 57 -3.20 12.15 -6.81
CA ARG A 57 -3.13 13.52 -6.27
C ARG A 57 -4.49 14.20 -6.06
N ASN A 58 -5.59 13.56 -6.45
CA ASN A 58 -6.96 14.01 -6.16
C ASN A 58 -7.48 13.48 -4.80
N SER A 59 -6.74 12.59 -4.15
CA SER A 59 -7.09 12.11 -2.80
C SER A 59 -6.95 13.25 -1.79
N THR A 60 -7.97 13.42 -0.94
CA THR A 60 -7.99 14.43 0.14
C THR A 60 -7.94 13.80 1.53
N SER A 61 -7.97 12.47 1.64
CA SER A 61 -7.80 11.74 2.91
C SER A 61 -7.31 10.31 2.59
N PRO A 62 -5.99 10.06 2.53
CA PRO A 62 -4.89 11.00 2.77
C PRO A 62 -4.81 12.11 1.72
N ASP A 63 -4.35 13.31 2.11
CA ASP A 63 -4.09 14.41 1.17
C ASP A 63 -2.77 14.16 0.42
N LEU A 64 -2.88 13.90 -0.88
CA LEU A 64 -1.76 13.61 -1.78
C LEU A 64 -1.53 14.73 -2.81
N SER A 65 -2.15 15.89 -2.63
CA SER A 65 -2.14 16.96 -3.64
C SER A 65 -0.74 17.52 -3.92
N ASP A 66 0.13 17.52 -2.91
CA ASP A 66 1.52 18.01 -3.00
C ASP A 66 2.55 16.91 -3.39
N GLU A 67 2.13 15.66 -3.57
CA GLU A 67 3.02 14.58 -4.01
C GLU A 67 3.42 14.74 -5.49
N PRO A 68 4.55 14.12 -5.93
CA PRO A 68 4.86 13.98 -7.34
C PRO A 68 3.74 13.24 -8.09
N GLU A 69 3.71 13.38 -9.42
CA GLU A 69 2.72 12.69 -10.25
C GLU A 69 2.93 11.17 -10.24
N THR A 70 4.18 10.75 -10.09
CA THR A 70 4.59 9.36 -10.07
C THR A 70 5.64 9.10 -8.98
N TYR A 71 5.70 7.85 -8.54
CA TYR A 71 6.85 7.29 -7.81
C TYR A 71 7.41 6.12 -8.60
N THR A 72 8.72 5.95 -8.54
CA THR A 72 9.34 4.68 -8.89
C THR A 72 9.32 3.82 -7.63
N VAL A 73 8.87 2.57 -7.75
CA VAL A 73 8.65 1.69 -6.59
C VAL A 73 9.16 0.30 -6.93
N PHE A 74 9.77 -0.36 -5.96
CA PHE A 74 10.18 -1.75 -6.11
C PHE A 74 8.98 -2.68 -6.26
N TYR A 75 8.97 -3.42 -7.35
CA TYR A 75 7.99 -4.44 -7.66
C TYR A 75 8.66 -5.80 -7.46
N GLU A 76 8.07 -6.63 -6.59
CA GLU A 76 8.43 -8.04 -6.40
C GLU A 76 7.17 -8.88 -6.64
N ALA A 77 7.02 -9.43 -7.84
CA ALA A 77 5.88 -10.28 -8.23
C ALA A 77 4.48 -9.77 -7.75
N SER A 78 4.32 -8.44 -7.73
CA SER A 78 3.22 -7.78 -7.03
C SER A 78 1.88 -7.92 -7.78
N GLY A 79 0.82 -7.48 -7.12
CA GLY A 79 -0.55 -7.55 -7.63
C GLY A 79 -1.28 -6.21 -7.55
N TYR A 80 -2.56 -6.26 -7.90
CA TYR A 80 -3.48 -5.14 -7.72
C TYR A 80 -4.71 -5.57 -6.91
N PHE A 81 -5.30 -4.60 -6.20
CA PHE A 81 -6.47 -4.81 -5.38
C PHE A 81 -7.74 -4.64 -6.20
N ILE A 82 -8.67 -5.58 -6.06
CA ILE A 82 -9.98 -5.53 -6.69
C ILE A 82 -11.05 -6.14 -5.79
N ALA A 83 -12.23 -5.53 -5.81
CA ALA A 83 -13.43 -6.00 -5.13
C ALA A 83 -14.64 -5.78 -6.03
N ASP A 84 -15.75 -6.47 -5.75
CA ASP A 84 -17.03 -6.24 -6.43
C ASP A 84 -17.53 -4.79 -6.23
N ASN A 85 -17.14 -4.17 -5.11
CA ASN A 85 -17.42 -2.77 -4.80
C ASN A 85 -16.18 -2.07 -4.23
N MET A 86 -15.71 -1.04 -4.92
CA MET A 86 -14.58 -0.19 -4.48
C MET A 86 -15.05 1.12 -3.80
N THR A 87 -16.33 1.26 -3.49
CA THR A 87 -16.85 2.45 -2.79
C THR A 87 -16.20 2.58 -1.42
N GLY A 88 -15.63 3.76 -1.13
CA GLY A 88 -14.90 4.02 0.11
C GLY A 88 -13.45 3.51 0.11
N ILE A 89 -13.02 2.84 -0.96
CA ILE A 89 -11.62 2.47 -1.19
C ILE A 89 -10.97 3.54 -2.04
N ILE A 90 -9.84 4.04 -1.58
CA ILE A 90 -9.08 5.11 -2.22
C ILE A 90 -7.86 4.49 -2.87
N PRO A 91 -7.78 4.44 -4.22
CA PRO A 91 -6.53 4.13 -4.88
C PRO A 91 -5.49 5.18 -4.51
N ILE A 92 -4.36 4.76 -3.97
CA ILE A 92 -3.27 5.64 -3.59
C ILE A 92 -2.27 5.73 -4.74
N CYS A 93 -1.82 4.57 -5.23
CA CYS A 93 -0.98 4.46 -6.41
C CYS A 93 -1.55 3.40 -7.37
N THR A 94 -1.50 3.70 -8.67
CA THR A 94 -1.93 2.78 -9.74
C THR A 94 -0.79 2.48 -10.70
N TYR A 95 -0.76 1.26 -11.23
CA TYR A 95 0.21 0.89 -12.26
C TYR A 95 0.00 1.75 -13.52
N THR A 96 1.09 2.24 -14.10
CA THR A 96 1.07 3.16 -15.25
C THR A 96 0.52 2.55 -16.53
N ASP A 97 0.66 1.24 -16.69
CA ASP A 97 0.24 0.48 -17.87
C ASP A 97 -1.24 0.08 -17.86
N SER A 98 -1.74 -0.37 -16.70
CA SER A 98 -3.08 -0.95 -16.55
C SER A 98 -4.07 0.01 -15.86
N GLY A 99 -3.57 0.95 -15.07
CA GLY A 99 -4.38 1.80 -14.20
C GLY A 99 -4.97 1.08 -12.99
N PHE A 100 -4.61 -0.18 -12.73
CA PHE A 100 -5.08 -0.91 -11.56
C PHE A 100 -4.38 -0.46 -10.28
N ALA A 101 -5.09 -0.53 -9.16
CA ALA A 101 -4.60 -0.06 -7.87
C ALA A 101 -3.62 -1.06 -7.23
N GLY A 102 -2.34 -0.72 -7.24
CA GLY A 102 -1.30 -1.48 -6.52
C GLY A 102 -1.15 -1.03 -5.07
N MET A 103 -1.65 0.15 -4.71
CA MET A 103 -1.76 0.63 -3.34
C MET A 103 -3.15 1.20 -3.07
N ILE A 104 -3.76 0.88 -1.93
CA ILE A 104 -5.09 1.37 -1.53
C ILE A 104 -5.11 1.81 -0.06
N ALA A 105 -6.00 2.75 0.24
CA ALA A 105 -6.33 3.17 1.59
C ALA A 105 -7.86 3.18 1.80
N PHE A 106 -8.31 2.89 3.03
CA PHE A 106 -9.74 2.88 3.37
C PHE A 106 -9.97 2.86 4.88
N GLU A 107 -11.21 3.11 5.29
CA GLU A 107 -11.67 2.96 6.68
C GLU A 107 -12.22 1.55 6.93
N TYR A 108 -11.93 1.01 8.12
CA TYR A 108 -12.51 -0.23 8.62
C TYR A 108 -13.06 -0.01 10.04
N GLY A 109 -14.37 0.18 10.15
CA GLY A 109 -14.99 0.59 11.41
C GLY A 109 -14.53 1.99 11.80
N ASN A 110 -13.89 2.11 12.96
CA ASN A 110 -13.32 3.37 13.44
C ASN A 110 -11.83 3.51 13.10
N GLY A 111 -11.20 2.52 12.48
CA GLY A 111 -9.77 2.55 12.15
C GLY A 111 -9.52 2.76 10.66
N THR A 112 -8.26 2.98 10.32
CA THR A 112 -7.80 3.17 8.94
C THR A 112 -6.84 2.08 8.50
N VAL A 113 -6.83 1.81 7.20
CA VAL A 113 -6.04 0.74 6.59
C VAL A 113 -5.33 1.30 5.36
N PHE A 114 -4.04 1.00 5.24
CA PHE A 114 -3.25 1.18 4.02
C PHE A 114 -2.64 -0.16 3.62
N LEU A 115 -2.79 -0.52 2.35
CA LEU A 115 -2.25 -1.74 1.76
C LEU A 115 -1.44 -1.39 0.52
N SER A 116 -0.20 -1.88 0.46
CA SER A 116 0.68 -1.80 -0.70
C SER A 116 1.04 -3.20 -1.17
N SER A 117 0.79 -3.52 -2.43
CA SER A 117 1.34 -4.74 -3.01
C SER A 117 2.81 -4.61 -3.44
N PRO A 118 3.25 -3.52 -4.10
CA PRO A 118 4.67 -3.27 -4.30
C PRO A 118 5.32 -2.78 -3.00
N HIS A 119 6.64 -2.64 -3.00
CA HIS A 119 7.45 -2.38 -1.81
C HIS A 119 8.01 -0.95 -1.79
N PRO A 120 7.28 0.03 -1.22
CA PRO A 120 7.79 1.39 -1.02
C PRO A 120 8.78 1.50 0.15
N GLU A 121 9.04 0.42 0.88
CA GLU A 121 9.91 0.41 2.06
C GLU A 121 11.38 0.13 1.76
N TYR A 122 11.67 -0.52 0.63
CA TYR A 122 13.04 -0.69 0.19
C TYR A 122 13.58 0.66 -0.30
N GLU A 123 14.86 0.88 -0.01
CA GLU A 123 15.57 2.07 -0.46
C GLU A 123 16.74 1.60 -1.33
N GLU A 124 16.60 1.73 -2.64
CA GLU A 124 17.60 1.23 -3.59
C GLU A 124 18.71 2.26 -3.85
N GLY A 125 18.49 3.53 -3.47
CA GLY A 125 19.42 4.64 -3.66
C GLY A 125 20.42 4.86 -2.53
N SER A 126 20.18 4.29 -1.34
CA SER A 126 21.00 4.52 -0.15
C SER A 126 20.79 3.48 0.98
N MET A 127 21.68 3.46 1.98
CA MET A 127 21.57 2.56 3.14
C MET A 127 20.50 2.96 4.18
N ARG A 128 19.40 3.64 3.78
CA ARG A 128 18.39 4.16 4.73
C ARG A 128 17.62 3.03 5.42
N ASP A 129 17.34 1.96 4.69
CA ASP A 129 16.67 0.76 5.18
C ASP A 129 17.62 -0.22 5.92
N GLY A 130 18.92 0.05 5.89
CA GLY A 130 19.95 -0.74 6.56
C GLY A 130 20.37 -2.02 5.81
N THR A 131 19.98 -2.17 4.54
CA THR A 131 20.41 -3.26 3.66
C THR A 131 20.91 -2.71 2.32
N ASP A 132 21.69 -3.49 1.58
CA ASP A 132 22.06 -3.24 0.17
C ASP A 132 21.33 -4.21 -0.78
N PHE A 133 20.22 -4.75 -0.27
CA PHE A 133 19.46 -5.79 -0.95
C PHE A 133 18.50 -5.08 -1.88
N TRP A 134 18.59 -5.40 -3.18
CA TRP A 134 17.87 -4.76 -4.29
C TRP A 134 18.44 -3.43 -4.83
N ASP A 135 19.53 -2.91 -4.28
CA ASP A 135 20.32 -1.76 -4.80
C ASP A 135 20.95 -1.97 -6.19
N SER A 136 20.72 -3.13 -6.82
CA SER A 136 21.28 -3.48 -8.13
C SER A 136 20.84 -2.52 -9.25
N ASN A 137 19.69 -1.87 -9.08
CA ASN A 137 19.21 -0.75 -9.88
C ASN A 137 18.82 0.37 -8.90
N PRO A 138 19.69 1.36 -8.66
CA PRO A 138 19.39 2.39 -7.68
C PRO A 138 18.29 3.33 -8.19
N ASP A 139 17.24 3.46 -7.39
CA ASP A 139 16.24 4.51 -7.50
C ASP A 139 16.84 5.83 -6.96
N PRO A 140 16.83 6.93 -7.72
CA PRO A 140 17.23 8.23 -7.18
C PRO A 140 16.21 8.82 -6.18
N ASP A 141 14.97 8.34 -6.20
CA ASP A 141 13.89 8.79 -5.33
C ASP A 141 13.77 7.87 -4.09
N SER A 142 12.96 8.30 -3.11
CA SER A 142 12.74 7.56 -1.85
C SER A 142 11.29 7.73 -1.43
N GLU A 143 10.56 6.62 -1.32
CA GLU A 143 9.14 6.62 -0.98
C GLU A 143 8.91 6.78 0.52
N TRP A 144 9.97 6.86 1.33
CA TRP A 144 9.87 6.90 2.78
C TRP A 144 9.14 8.13 3.33
N ASP A 145 9.30 9.29 2.69
CA ASP A 145 8.59 10.50 3.11
C ASP A 145 7.09 10.40 2.76
N PHE A 146 6.78 9.75 1.65
CA PHE A 146 5.42 9.38 1.28
C PHE A 146 4.82 8.36 2.27
N MET A 147 5.56 7.30 2.62
CA MET A 147 5.13 6.34 3.65
C MET A 147 4.92 7.00 5.01
N LEU A 148 5.76 7.96 5.39
CA LEU A 148 5.59 8.73 6.63
C LEU A 148 4.29 9.55 6.58
N LYS A 149 3.96 10.17 5.45
CA LYS A 149 2.70 10.88 5.27
C LYS A 149 1.50 9.94 5.40
N ILE A 150 1.57 8.75 4.79
CA ILE A 150 0.54 7.72 4.96
C ILE A 150 0.42 7.30 6.43
N CYS A 151 1.53 7.09 7.14
CA CYS A 151 1.52 6.78 8.57
C CYS A 151 0.88 7.90 9.40
N GLN A 152 1.15 9.16 9.09
CA GLN A 152 0.53 10.31 9.76
C GLN A 152 -0.99 10.29 9.55
N TRP A 153 -1.45 10.12 8.32
CA TRP A 153 -2.87 9.98 8.03
C TRP A 153 -3.52 8.82 8.79
N LEU A 154 -2.86 7.65 8.82
CA LEU A 154 -3.36 6.49 9.55
C LEU A 154 -3.62 6.83 11.03
N LEU A 155 -2.66 7.51 11.67
CA LEU A 155 -2.71 7.89 13.08
C LEU A 155 -3.67 9.05 13.36
N ASP A 156 -3.79 10.01 12.45
CA ASP A 156 -4.59 11.23 12.66
C ASP A 156 -6.10 10.97 12.47
N GLU A 157 -6.48 10.08 11.53
CA GLU A 157 -7.88 9.72 11.28
C GLU A 157 -8.38 8.60 12.19
N SER A 158 -7.48 7.89 12.87
CA SER A 158 -7.85 6.87 13.85
C SER A 158 -7.96 7.48 15.26
N PRO A 159 -9.07 7.27 16.00
CA PRO A 159 -9.35 7.92 17.29
C PRO A 159 -8.62 7.35 18.51
#